data_AF-A0AAD8Y7D9-F1
#
_entry.id   AF-A0AAD8Y7D9-F1
#
_cell.length_a   1.000
_cell.length_b   1.000
_cell.length_c   1.000
_cell.angle_alpha   90.00
_cell.angle_beta   90.00
_cell.angle_gamma   90.00
#
_symmetry.space_group_name_H-M   'P 1'
#
loop_
_entity.id
_entity.type
_entity.pdbx_description
1 polymer ?
#
loop_
_entity_poly.entity_id
_entity_poly.type
_entity_poly.pdbx_seq_one_letter_code
_entity_poly.pdbx_strand_id
1 'polypeptide(L)'
;MIMMIGCSSKLIISASCRVPMVAQCCRGQSSNKRFIRQSYLFLQNRTIRWSSSSQSQAASADSVATNIDHHQPPLLGRIALVSGTTALATPAFPALGFLYAVLRVTVPDANARKLMEGRWGTLLSFTTWTVLPNLYHGAVTSLILPCAVSNALVAGCTYGLIDVLSGGPKGNYADLLLQKPWVTGAGIGATVGYIAPNHVYGPVMEYAWQIEGMTQSMNYVMSVPFATEVSVATGAVAGMILHPLLYYPINGISGIHWGFPLAAVTSVLYFIYYGRDESGLPVPEGSYIDRSNMDLVDSILRYNNTSGQIETYSLKSEQFIGSVEKCFQGREIAESSRSYSSSYGNKVVFDDRLLAFVYNYWDVKTATRYPDHVVSNIPSTSSLHAKQESMLVTDASVATLLHKNDLVAIQTAIDEVDNKSSDVKQPTTDLKSRKEINIALELLMMLQQASKQEDGVLQKQYTDEIPKLEKYIRQKSPKIVLYTNDEECKGESVESQLRNGGWKRPENLSIALEQWHHVQEESYKSWRNRALLATSVVVSIGCSLLLSR
;
A
#
# COMPACT_ATOMS: atom_id res chain seq x y z
N MET A 1 23.77 -26.69 -11.57
CA MET A 1 24.82 -26.92 -10.56
C MET A 1 24.22 -26.50 -9.23
N ILE A 2 23.90 -27.49 -8.39
CA ILE A 2 23.80 -27.51 -6.91
C ILE A 2 23.29 -26.21 -6.24
N MET A 3 22.17 -26.17 -5.50
CA MET A 3 21.95 -26.97 -4.29
C MET A 3 20.48 -26.92 -3.84
N MET A 4 19.90 -28.09 -3.58
CA MET A 4 18.78 -28.27 -2.66
C MET A 4 19.31 -28.24 -1.22
N ILE A 5 18.60 -27.59 -0.31
CA ILE A 5 18.67 -27.87 1.13
C ILE A 5 17.23 -27.95 1.64
N GLY A 6 16.84 -29.15 2.05
CA GLY A 6 15.66 -29.37 2.87
C GLY A 6 15.97 -29.13 4.33
N CYS A 7 14.95 -28.81 5.13
CA CYS A 7 15.00 -29.06 6.55
C CYS A 7 13.64 -29.59 7.02
N SER A 8 13.69 -30.77 7.63
CA SER A 8 12.59 -31.42 8.32
C SER A 8 12.47 -30.83 9.72
N SER A 9 11.25 -30.71 10.25
CA SER A 9 11.01 -30.78 11.70
C SER A 9 9.64 -31.34 11.97
N LYS A 10 9.64 -32.52 12.59
CA LYS A 10 8.50 -33.17 13.23
C LYS A 10 8.12 -32.36 14.47
N LEU A 11 6.83 -32.12 14.70
CA LEU A 11 6.31 -32.02 16.06
C LEU A 11 5.03 -32.84 16.18
N ILE A 12 5.08 -33.79 17.12
CA ILE A 12 4.02 -34.69 17.54
C ILE A 12 3.37 -34.04 18.75
N ILE A 13 2.09 -33.67 18.68
CA ILE A 13 1.22 -33.66 19.87
C ILE A 13 -0.14 -34.22 19.46
N SER A 14 -0.49 -35.32 20.14
CA SER A 14 -1.74 -36.05 20.07
C SER A 14 -2.75 -35.41 21.04
N ALA A 15 -3.98 -35.17 20.60
CA ALA A 15 -5.16 -35.23 21.45
C ALA A 15 -6.35 -35.70 20.62
N SER A 16 -6.88 -36.86 21.03
CA SER A 16 -7.96 -37.59 20.39
C SER A 16 -9.33 -37.05 20.79
N CYS A 17 -10.24 -36.93 19.82
CA CYS A 17 -11.66 -37.20 20.05
C CYS A 17 -12.26 -37.83 18.78
N ARG A 18 -12.71 -39.08 18.90
CA ARG A 18 -13.43 -39.90 17.90
C ARG A 18 -14.93 -39.52 17.96
N VAL A 19 -15.81 -39.59 16.96
CA VAL A 19 -16.34 -40.67 16.05
C VAL A 19 -17.49 -39.98 15.22
N PRO A 20 -18.12 -40.52 14.14
CA PRO A 20 -17.71 -41.36 12.99
C PRO A 20 -17.85 -40.57 11.65
N MET A 21 -16.98 -40.74 10.64
CA MET A 21 -16.96 -41.81 9.63
C MET A 21 -18.31 -42.19 8.99
N VAL A 22 -18.60 -41.60 7.82
CA VAL A 22 -19.14 -42.31 6.66
C VAL A 22 -18.12 -42.17 5.54
N ALA A 23 -17.51 -43.28 5.15
CA ALA A 23 -16.58 -43.38 4.04
C ALA A 23 -17.10 -44.40 3.03
N GLN A 24 -17.19 -44.00 1.76
CA GLN A 24 -17.01 -44.84 0.58
C GLN A 24 -16.58 -43.90 -0.57
N CYS A 25 -15.30 -43.92 -0.94
CA CYS A 25 -14.73 -44.63 -2.10
C CYS A 25 -15.32 -44.18 -3.46
N CYS A 26 -14.58 -43.91 -4.53
CA CYS A 26 -13.14 -43.84 -4.80
C CYS A 26 -13.00 -43.37 -6.27
N ARG A 27 -11.79 -42.86 -6.61
CA ARG A 27 -11.19 -42.69 -7.97
C ARG A 27 -11.50 -41.42 -8.75
N GLY A 28 -10.41 -40.74 -9.11
CA GLY A 28 -10.14 -40.48 -10.53
C GLY A 28 -9.55 -39.12 -10.89
N GLN A 29 -8.27 -39.17 -11.29
CA GLN A 29 -7.68 -38.40 -12.39
C GLN A 29 -7.18 -36.97 -12.12
N SER A 30 -5.87 -36.95 -11.88
CA SER A 30 -4.91 -36.08 -12.55
C SER A 30 -5.23 -35.87 -14.05
N SER A 31 -5.83 -34.75 -14.45
CA SER A 31 -5.91 -34.36 -15.87
C SER A 31 -5.59 -32.90 -16.19
N ASN A 32 -5.30 -32.05 -15.20
CA ASN A 32 -5.19 -30.60 -15.48
C ASN A 32 -3.85 -30.12 -16.07
N LYS A 33 -2.81 -30.97 -16.13
CA LYS A 33 -1.51 -30.61 -16.73
C LYS A 33 -1.33 -31.07 -18.18
N ARG A 34 -2.23 -31.91 -18.73
CA ARG A 34 -2.19 -32.33 -20.15
C ARG A 34 -3.00 -31.41 -21.08
N PHE A 35 -4.06 -30.78 -20.58
CA PHE A 35 -4.90 -29.92 -21.41
C PHE A 35 -4.18 -28.64 -21.85
N ILE A 36 -3.42 -28.01 -20.96
CA ILE A 36 -2.66 -26.79 -21.28
C ILE A 36 -1.49 -27.08 -22.22
N ARG A 37 -0.88 -28.27 -22.14
CA ARG A 37 0.24 -28.66 -23.02
C ARG A 37 -0.23 -29.10 -24.42
N GLN A 38 -1.44 -29.64 -24.56
CA GLN A 38 -2.03 -29.94 -25.87
C GLN A 38 -2.53 -28.69 -26.60
N SER A 39 -3.08 -27.69 -25.89
CA SER A 39 -3.49 -26.43 -26.53
C SER A 39 -2.31 -25.63 -27.09
N TYR A 40 -1.15 -25.66 -26.42
CA TYR A 40 0.07 -25.01 -26.91
C TYR A 40 0.67 -25.72 -28.15
N LEU A 41 0.68 -27.06 -28.17
CA LEU A 41 1.16 -27.83 -29.33
C LEU A 41 0.19 -27.77 -30.53
N PHE A 42 -1.11 -27.60 -30.30
CA PHE A 42 -2.10 -27.43 -31.36
C PHE A 42 -1.98 -26.06 -32.05
N LEU A 43 -1.62 -25.01 -31.31
CA LEU A 43 -1.36 -23.68 -31.87
C LEU A 43 -0.02 -23.61 -32.62
N GLN A 44 1.04 -24.28 -32.13
CA GLN A 44 2.35 -24.27 -32.79
C GLN A 44 2.41 -25.11 -34.08
N ASN A 45 1.66 -26.22 -34.16
CA ASN A 45 1.61 -27.04 -35.38
C ASN A 45 0.74 -26.45 -36.50
N ARG A 46 -0.13 -25.46 -36.21
CA ARG A 46 -0.92 -24.75 -37.23
C ARG A 46 -0.18 -23.59 -37.88
N THR A 47 0.74 -22.94 -37.17
CA THR A 47 1.58 -21.86 -37.74
C THR A 47 2.65 -22.39 -38.70
N ILE A 48 3.14 -23.61 -38.50
CA ILE A 48 4.18 -24.21 -39.37
C ILE A 48 3.60 -24.77 -40.68
N ARG A 49 2.31 -25.13 -40.72
CA ARG A 49 1.69 -25.76 -41.90
C ARG A 49 1.05 -24.77 -42.90
N TRP A 50 1.07 -23.47 -42.61
CA TRP A 50 0.59 -22.42 -43.53
C TRP A 50 1.69 -21.79 -44.37
N SER A 51 2.98 -22.12 -44.15
CA SER A 51 4.09 -21.49 -44.88
C SER A 51 4.61 -22.28 -46.09
N SER A 52 3.98 -23.40 -46.49
CA SER A 52 4.54 -24.29 -47.52
C SER A 52 3.57 -24.75 -48.62
N SER A 53 2.40 -24.11 -48.80
CA SER A 53 1.44 -24.51 -49.85
C SER A 53 0.82 -23.36 -50.65
N SER A 54 1.46 -22.19 -50.70
CA SER A 54 0.95 -21.00 -51.41
C SER A 54 1.97 -20.38 -52.38
N GLN A 55 2.80 -21.20 -53.03
CA GLN A 55 3.75 -20.73 -54.05
C GLN A 55 3.50 -21.23 -55.49
N SER A 56 2.37 -21.89 -55.76
CA SER A 56 2.07 -22.45 -57.09
C SER A 56 0.72 -22.05 -57.71
N GLN A 57 0.16 -20.90 -57.30
CA GLN A 57 -1.00 -20.27 -57.99
C GLN A 57 -0.84 -18.74 -58.14
N ALA A 58 0.40 -18.24 -58.22
CA ALA A 58 0.72 -16.81 -58.32
C ALA A 58 0.73 -16.25 -59.77
N ALA A 59 -0.03 -16.82 -60.71
CA ALA A 59 0.00 -16.38 -62.12
C ALA A 59 -1.37 -16.18 -62.79
N SER A 60 -2.48 -16.20 -62.03
CA SER A 60 -3.81 -15.89 -62.59
C SER A 60 -4.77 -15.19 -61.60
N ALA A 61 -4.24 -14.55 -60.56
CA ALA A 61 -5.03 -13.89 -59.50
C ALA A 61 -4.84 -12.37 -59.42
N ASP A 62 -4.22 -11.73 -60.42
CA ASP A 62 -3.94 -10.28 -60.42
C ASP A 62 -5.14 -9.39 -60.79
N SER A 63 -6.36 -9.93 -60.79
CA SER A 63 -7.60 -9.14 -61.01
C SER A 63 -8.67 -9.31 -59.93
N VAL A 64 -8.36 -9.99 -58.81
CA VAL A 64 -9.21 -10.04 -57.61
C VAL A 64 -8.39 -9.64 -56.39
N ALA A 65 -7.69 -8.50 -56.50
CA ALA A 65 -7.34 -7.72 -55.32
C ALA A 65 -8.65 -7.19 -54.74
N THR A 66 -9.31 -8.03 -53.94
CA THR A 66 -10.44 -7.64 -53.10
C THR A 66 -10.07 -6.35 -52.41
N ASN A 67 -10.85 -5.31 -52.65
CA ASN A 67 -10.86 -4.06 -51.91
C ASN A 67 -10.94 -4.44 -50.41
N ILE A 68 -9.80 -4.56 -49.73
CA ILE A 68 -9.75 -4.85 -48.29
C ILE A 68 -10.32 -3.60 -47.67
N ASP A 69 -11.58 -3.68 -47.28
CA ASP A 69 -12.34 -2.60 -46.69
C ASP A 69 -11.65 -2.21 -45.37
N HIS A 70 -10.66 -1.31 -45.42
CA HIS A 70 -9.85 -0.87 -44.29
C HIS A 70 -10.68 -0.26 -43.16
N HIS A 71 -11.97 -0.03 -43.41
CA HIS A 71 -12.97 0.44 -42.47
C HIS A 71 -13.58 -0.67 -41.62
N GLN A 72 -13.59 -1.92 -42.11
CA GLN A 72 -14.17 -3.05 -41.39
C GLN A 72 -13.13 -3.64 -40.42
N PRO A 73 -13.43 -3.73 -39.11
CA PRO A 73 -12.50 -4.30 -38.15
C PRO A 73 -12.30 -5.79 -38.42
N PRO A 74 -11.07 -6.33 -38.23
CA PRO A 74 -10.85 -7.77 -38.22
C PRO A 74 -11.61 -8.42 -37.06
N LEU A 75 -11.81 -9.75 -37.09
CA LEU A 75 -12.56 -10.49 -36.07
C LEU A 75 -12.09 -10.16 -34.64
N LEU A 76 -10.77 -10.15 -34.40
CA LEU A 76 -10.21 -9.78 -33.09
C LEU A 76 -10.54 -8.33 -32.69
N GLY A 77 -10.57 -7.40 -33.64
CA GLY A 77 -10.99 -6.02 -33.41
C GLY A 77 -12.47 -5.93 -33.01
N ARG A 78 -13.35 -6.70 -33.66
CA ARG A 78 -14.78 -6.75 -33.33
C ARG A 78 -15.02 -7.38 -31.95
N ILE A 79 -14.33 -8.48 -31.65
CA ILE A 79 -14.35 -9.10 -30.31
C ILE A 79 -13.89 -8.11 -29.26
N ALA A 80 -12.78 -7.39 -29.50
CA ALA A 80 -12.26 -6.40 -28.56
C ALA A 80 -13.23 -5.21 -28.35
N LEU A 81 -13.90 -4.74 -29.40
CA LEU A 81 -14.94 -3.71 -29.30
C LEU A 81 -16.11 -4.17 -28.43
N VAL A 82 -16.67 -5.36 -28.70
CA VAL A 82 -17.77 -5.93 -27.91
C VAL A 82 -17.35 -6.14 -26.46
N SER A 83 -16.16 -6.71 -26.24
CA SER A 83 -15.60 -6.96 -24.91
C SER A 83 -15.43 -5.65 -24.15
N GLY A 84 -14.76 -4.66 -24.76
CA GLY A 84 -14.44 -3.39 -24.13
C GLY A 84 -15.68 -2.56 -23.84
N THR A 85 -16.64 -2.48 -24.76
CA THR A 85 -17.91 -1.79 -24.52
C THR A 85 -18.74 -2.48 -23.44
N THR A 86 -18.71 -3.81 -23.35
CA THR A 86 -19.38 -4.53 -22.25
C THR A 86 -18.70 -4.23 -20.91
N ALA A 87 -17.37 -4.21 -20.83
CA ALA A 87 -16.65 -3.79 -19.63
C ALA A 87 -16.97 -2.34 -19.24
N LEU A 88 -17.05 -1.43 -20.22
CA LEU A 88 -17.43 -0.04 -20.00
C LEU A 88 -18.84 0.08 -19.44
N ALA A 89 -19.78 -0.73 -19.94
CA ALA A 89 -21.18 -0.68 -19.53
C ALA A 89 -21.45 -1.45 -18.23
N THR A 90 -20.52 -2.28 -17.75
CA THR A 90 -20.75 -3.15 -16.60
C THR A 90 -21.16 -2.38 -15.33
N PRO A 91 -20.58 -1.20 -14.99
CA PRO A 91 -21.05 -0.42 -13.86
C PRO A 91 -22.52 0.04 -13.99
N ALA A 92 -23.12 0.05 -15.18
CA ALA A 92 -24.55 0.33 -15.35
C ALA A 92 -25.45 -0.87 -15.00
N PHE A 93 -24.92 -2.11 -14.97
CA PHE A 93 -25.74 -3.31 -14.79
C PHE A 93 -26.37 -3.39 -13.39
N PRO A 94 -25.68 -3.07 -12.29
CA PRO A 94 -26.31 -2.98 -10.97
C PRO A 94 -27.43 -1.94 -10.91
N ALA A 95 -27.28 -0.82 -11.64
CA ALA A 95 -28.30 0.22 -11.73
C ALA A 95 -29.57 -0.31 -12.44
N LEU A 96 -29.39 -1.05 -13.54
CA LEU A 96 -30.48 -1.74 -14.25
C LEU A 96 -31.11 -2.85 -13.39
N GLY A 97 -30.31 -3.58 -12.62
CA GLY A 97 -30.77 -4.61 -11.68
C GLY A 97 -31.55 -4.03 -10.52
N PHE A 98 -31.13 -2.89 -9.98
CA PHE A 98 -31.89 -2.15 -8.97
C PHE A 98 -33.25 -1.74 -9.51
N LEU A 99 -33.31 -1.14 -10.71
CA LEU A 99 -34.57 -0.81 -11.37
C LEU A 99 -35.44 -2.06 -11.50
N TYR A 100 -34.92 -3.13 -12.09
CA TYR A 100 -35.67 -4.38 -12.28
C TYR A 100 -36.19 -4.98 -10.96
N ALA A 101 -35.36 -5.00 -9.91
CA ALA A 101 -35.74 -5.51 -8.60
C ALA A 101 -36.82 -4.64 -7.94
N VAL A 102 -36.66 -3.32 -7.94
CA VAL A 102 -37.67 -2.38 -7.42
C VAL A 102 -38.99 -2.56 -8.15
N LEU A 103 -38.96 -2.62 -9.50
CA LEU A 103 -40.14 -2.84 -10.34
C LEU A 103 -40.89 -4.11 -9.96
N ARG A 104 -40.16 -5.19 -9.72
CA ARG A 104 -40.73 -6.52 -9.50
C ARG A 104 -41.19 -6.75 -8.06
N VAL A 105 -40.48 -6.17 -7.09
CA VAL A 105 -40.76 -6.34 -5.66
C VAL A 105 -41.84 -5.37 -5.18
N THR A 106 -41.78 -4.09 -5.59
CA THR A 106 -42.73 -3.08 -5.10
C THR A 106 -44.10 -3.17 -5.76
N VAL A 107 -44.18 -3.69 -7.00
CA VAL A 107 -45.45 -3.82 -7.72
C VAL A 107 -45.55 -5.21 -8.37
N PRO A 108 -45.92 -6.23 -7.58
CA PRO A 108 -46.08 -7.60 -8.09
C PRO A 108 -47.18 -7.69 -9.15
N ASP A 109 -48.26 -6.91 -9.01
CA ASP A 109 -49.36 -6.87 -9.99
C ASP A 109 -48.93 -6.24 -11.33
N ALA A 110 -49.16 -6.96 -12.42
CA ALA A 110 -48.82 -6.54 -13.78
C ALA A 110 -49.65 -5.33 -14.25
N ASN A 111 -50.89 -5.20 -13.77
CA ASN A 111 -51.76 -4.07 -14.14
C ASN A 111 -51.36 -2.79 -13.41
N ALA A 112 -51.02 -2.90 -12.12
CA ALA A 112 -50.44 -1.80 -11.36
C ALA A 112 -49.08 -1.34 -11.95
N ARG A 113 -48.24 -2.25 -12.47
CA ARG A 113 -46.99 -1.89 -13.16
C ARG A 113 -47.23 -1.02 -14.40
N LYS A 114 -48.24 -1.36 -15.22
CA LYS A 114 -48.64 -0.55 -16.38
C LYS A 114 -49.16 0.83 -15.97
N LEU A 115 -49.94 0.92 -14.89
CA LEU A 115 -50.44 2.19 -14.36
C LEU A 115 -49.31 3.10 -13.84
N MET A 116 -48.17 2.54 -13.46
CA MET A 116 -46.99 3.32 -13.05
C MET A 116 -46.07 3.73 -14.20
N GLU A 117 -46.40 3.43 -15.47
CA GLU A 117 -45.60 3.79 -16.65
C GLU A 117 -45.27 5.28 -16.76
N GLY A 118 -46.11 6.17 -16.21
CA GLY A 118 -45.84 7.62 -16.13
C GLY A 118 -45.04 8.10 -14.91
N ARG A 119 -44.81 7.25 -13.89
CA ARG A 119 -44.12 7.60 -12.63
C ARG A 119 -42.69 7.06 -12.54
N TRP A 120 -42.24 6.31 -13.55
CA TRP A 120 -40.86 5.81 -13.65
C TRP A 120 -39.83 6.92 -13.80
N GLY A 121 -40.23 8.12 -14.24
CA GLY A 121 -39.33 9.25 -14.43
C GLY A 121 -38.49 9.57 -13.20
N THR A 122 -39.06 9.48 -11.99
CA THR A 122 -38.32 9.73 -10.74
C THR A 122 -37.34 8.61 -10.43
N LEU A 123 -37.72 7.34 -10.60
CA LEU A 123 -36.84 6.19 -10.32
C LEU A 123 -35.70 6.10 -11.35
N LEU A 124 -36.01 6.33 -12.63
CA LEU A 124 -35.02 6.43 -13.71
C LEU A 124 -34.10 7.62 -13.50
N SER A 125 -34.64 8.79 -13.12
CA SER A 125 -33.85 9.98 -12.80
C SER A 125 -32.89 9.70 -11.64
N PHE A 126 -33.38 9.15 -10.52
CA PHE A 126 -32.54 8.77 -9.39
C PHE A 126 -31.46 7.75 -9.79
N THR A 127 -31.83 6.72 -10.55
CA THR A 127 -30.88 5.70 -11.00
C THR A 127 -29.82 6.31 -11.92
N THR A 128 -30.20 7.22 -12.80
CA THR A 128 -29.31 7.84 -13.80
C THR A 128 -28.41 8.92 -13.20
N TRP A 129 -28.95 9.76 -12.32
CA TRP A 129 -28.25 10.93 -11.77
C TRP A 129 -27.62 10.68 -10.41
N THR A 130 -28.00 9.61 -9.71
CA THR A 130 -27.48 9.31 -8.37
C THR A 130 -26.76 7.96 -8.32
N VAL A 131 -27.40 6.88 -8.77
CA VAL A 131 -26.80 5.53 -8.66
C VAL A 131 -25.67 5.36 -9.67
N LEU A 132 -25.92 5.68 -10.94
CA LEU A 132 -24.98 5.44 -12.02
C LEU A 132 -23.65 6.20 -11.85
N PRO A 133 -23.61 7.50 -11.51
CA PRO A 133 -22.35 8.21 -11.33
C PRO A 133 -21.51 7.60 -10.21
N ASN A 134 -22.14 7.16 -9.11
CA ASN A 134 -21.46 6.49 -8.00
C ASN A 134 -20.85 5.14 -8.41
N LEU A 135 -21.51 4.38 -9.29
CA LEU A 135 -20.98 3.10 -9.80
C LEU A 135 -19.78 3.30 -10.73
N TYR A 136 -19.69 4.46 -11.39
CA TYR A 136 -18.55 4.86 -12.22
C TYR A 136 -17.48 5.66 -11.47
N HIS A 137 -17.63 5.90 -10.16
CA HIS A 137 -16.73 6.78 -9.41
C HIS A 137 -15.91 6.06 -8.33
N GLY A 138 -14.67 6.53 -8.19
CA GLY A 138 -13.67 6.12 -7.21
C GLY A 138 -13.61 4.62 -6.94
N ALA A 139 -13.89 4.28 -5.70
CA ALA A 139 -13.62 2.99 -5.14
C ALA A 139 -14.62 1.89 -5.54
N VAL A 140 -15.85 2.27 -5.87
CA VAL A 140 -16.90 1.34 -6.30
C VAL A 140 -16.57 0.76 -7.68
N THR A 141 -16.04 1.58 -8.59
CA THR A 141 -15.56 1.13 -9.90
C THR A 141 -14.48 0.07 -9.77
N SER A 142 -13.58 0.22 -8.79
CA SER A 142 -12.49 -0.72 -8.54
C SER A 142 -13.01 -2.08 -8.05
N LEU A 143 -14.11 -2.09 -7.31
CA LEU A 143 -14.82 -3.32 -6.91
C LEU A 143 -15.49 -4.02 -8.10
N ILE A 144 -15.94 -3.25 -9.09
CA ILE A 144 -16.65 -3.78 -10.27
C ILE A 144 -15.67 -4.32 -11.33
N LEU A 145 -14.38 -3.98 -11.26
CA LEU A 145 -13.38 -4.37 -12.26
C LEU A 145 -13.36 -5.88 -12.59
N PRO A 146 -13.33 -6.82 -11.62
CA PRO A 146 -13.39 -8.25 -11.95
C PRO A 146 -14.68 -8.66 -12.66
N CYS A 147 -15.82 -8.05 -12.30
CA CYS A 147 -17.09 -8.26 -12.98
C CYS A 147 -17.03 -7.75 -14.43
N ALA A 148 -16.41 -6.57 -14.64
CA ALA A 148 -16.25 -5.97 -15.96
C ALA A 148 -15.36 -6.82 -16.86
N VAL A 149 -14.23 -7.31 -16.34
CA VAL A 149 -13.35 -8.25 -17.06
C VAL A 149 -14.10 -9.54 -17.41
N SER A 150 -14.83 -10.11 -16.45
CA SER A 150 -15.59 -11.33 -16.67
C SER A 150 -16.70 -11.17 -17.72
N ASN A 151 -17.46 -10.07 -17.64
CA ASN A 151 -18.50 -9.74 -18.62
C ASN A 151 -17.90 -9.52 -20.01
N ALA A 152 -16.78 -8.81 -20.10
CA ALA A 152 -16.06 -8.59 -21.35
C ALA A 152 -15.61 -9.90 -21.99
N LEU A 153 -15.02 -10.81 -21.20
CA LEU A 153 -14.59 -12.13 -21.67
C LEU A 153 -15.78 -12.93 -22.23
N VAL A 154 -16.87 -13.04 -21.48
CA VAL A 154 -18.05 -13.80 -21.92
C VAL A 154 -18.70 -13.15 -23.15
N ALA A 155 -18.85 -11.82 -23.17
CA ALA A 155 -19.44 -11.11 -24.30
C ALA A 155 -18.60 -11.27 -25.58
N GLY A 156 -17.28 -11.07 -25.47
CA GLY A 156 -16.34 -11.24 -26.56
C GLY A 156 -16.32 -12.65 -27.12
N CYS A 157 -16.27 -13.67 -26.25
CA CYS A 157 -16.31 -15.07 -26.66
C CYS A 157 -17.65 -15.43 -27.32
N THR A 158 -18.77 -14.99 -26.74
CA THR A 158 -20.11 -15.27 -27.29
C THR A 158 -20.29 -14.62 -28.65
N TYR A 159 -19.92 -13.33 -28.77
CA TYR A 159 -19.94 -12.63 -30.05
C TYR A 159 -19.01 -13.29 -31.07
N GLY A 160 -17.76 -13.60 -30.69
CA GLY A 160 -16.79 -14.23 -31.59
C GLY A 160 -17.26 -15.57 -32.13
N LEU A 161 -17.93 -16.38 -31.30
CA LEU A 161 -18.56 -17.62 -31.74
C LEU A 161 -19.67 -17.37 -32.77
N ILE A 162 -20.57 -16.41 -32.49
CA ILE A 162 -21.67 -16.05 -33.41
C ILE A 162 -21.12 -15.51 -34.74
N ASP A 163 -20.10 -14.66 -34.70
CA ASP A 163 -19.46 -14.06 -35.87
C ASP A 163 -18.81 -15.14 -36.77
N VAL A 164 -18.08 -16.09 -36.15
CA VAL A 164 -17.49 -17.23 -36.86
C VAL A 164 -18.55 -18.14 -37.48
N LEU A 165 -19.62 -18.47 -36.74
CA LEU A 165 -20.73 -19.28 -37.26
C LEU A 165 -21.49 -18.57 -38.39
N SER A 166 -21.55 -17.24 -38.34
CA SER A 166 -22.21 -16.43 -39.37
C SER A 166 -21.36 -16.26 -40.63
N GLY A 167 -20.07 -16.60 -40.57
CA GLY A 167 -19.11 -16.37 -41.66
C GLY A 167 -18.68 -14.90 -41.78
N GLY A 168 -18.74 -14.13 -40.69
CA GLY A 168 -18.56 -12.69 -40.71
C GLY A 168 -19.88 -11.91 -40.69
N PRO A 169 -19.82 -10.58 -40.51
CA PRO A 169 -21.00 -9.71 -40.53
C PRO A 169 -21.67 -9.57 -41.91
N LYS A 170 -21.00 -10.00 -42.99
CA LYS A 170 -21.54 -10.06 -44.35
C LYS A 170 -21.71 -11.52 -44.83
N GLY A 171 -21.65 -12.50 -43.92
CA GLY A 171 -21.73 -13.91 -44.26
C GLY A 171 -23.17 -14.41 -44.45
N ASN A 172 -23.32 -15.63 -44.97
CA ASN A 172 -24.61 -16.19 -45.41
C ASN A 172 -25.67 -16.32 -44.30
N TYR A 173 -25.28 -16.35 -43.03
CA TYR A 173 -26.18 -16.40 -41.89
C TYR A 173 -26.22 -15.10 -41.08
N ALA A 174 -25.52 -14.06 -41.53
CA ALA A 174 -25.46 -12.77 -40.84
C ALA A 174 -26.84 -12.11 -40.76
N ASP A 175 -27.66 -12.23 -41.80
CA ASP A 175 -29.03 -11.70 -41.83
C ASP A 175 -29.92 -12.30 -40.73
N LEU A 176 -29.66 -13.57 -40.37
CA LEU A 176 -30.39 -14.29 -39.33
C LEU A 176 -29.82 -14.01 -37.92
N LEU A 177 -28.49 -13.99 -37.79
CA LEU A 177 -27.80 -14.04 -36.50
C LEU A 177 -27.18 -12.71 -36.04
N LEU A 178 -26.94 -11.76 -36.94
CA LEU A 178 -26.24 -10.49 -36.65
C LEU A 178 -27.05 -9.25 -37.05
N GLN A 179 -27.92 -9.32 -38.07
CA GLN A 179 -28.71 -8.17 -38.54
C GLN A 179 -29.98 -7.88 -37.73
N LYS A 180 -30.32 -8.72 -36.74
CA LYS A 180 -31.36 -8.42 -35.76
C LYS A 180 -30.71 -7.97 -34.45
N PRO A 181 -30.23 -6.70 -34.37
CA PRO A 181 -29.34 -6.25 -33.31
C PRO A 181 -29.94 -6.42 -31.91
N TRP A 182 -31.26 -6.28 -31.78
CA TRP A 182 -31.98 -6.49 -30.52
C TRP A 182 -32.00 -7.96 -30.08
N VAL A 183 -32.18 -8.89 -31.01
CA VAL A 183 -32.26 -10.34 -30.70
C VAL A 183 -30.87 -10.87 -30.37
N THR A 184 -29.89 -10.54 -31.21
CA THR A 184 -28.49 -10.93 -31.00
C THR A 184 -27.92 -10.28 -29.75
N GLY A 185 -28.17 -8.99 -29.56
CA GLY A 185 -27.82 -8.26 -28.35
C GLY A 185 -28.43 -8.87 -27.10
N ALA A 186 -29.75 -9.12 -27.09
CA ALA A 186 -30.42 -9.79 -25.97
C ALA A 186 -29.82 -11.16 -25.67
N GLY A 187 -29.55 -11.98 -26.68
CA GLY A 187 -28.96 -13.30 -26.52
C GLY A 187 -27.56 -13.28 -25.92
N ILE A 188 -26.67 -12.41 -26.45
CA ILE A 188 -25.32 -12.21 -25.90
C ILE A 188 -25.42 -11.70 -24.47
N GLY A 189 -26.26 -10.69 -24.23
CA GLY A 189 -26.46 -10.10 -22.90
C GLY A 189 -27.00 -11.10 -21.87
N ALA A 190 -28.01 -11.89 -22.22
CA ALA A 190 -28.54 -12.97 -21.38
C ALA A 190 -27.47 -14.01 -21.05
N THR A 191 -26.65 -14.36 -22.05
CA THR A 191 -25.51 -15.28 -21.89
C THR A 191 -24.48 -14.72 -20.93
N VAL A 192 -24.14 -13.43 -21.03
CA VAL A 192 -23.26 -12.73 -20.08
C VAL A 192 -23.86 -12.75 -18.67
N GLY A 193 -25.13 -12.38 -18.52
CA GLY A 193 -25.86 -12.38 -17.26
C GLY A 193 -26.00 -13.76 -16.61
N TYR A 194 -25.92 -14.84 -17.39
CA TYR A 194 -25.91 -16.20 -16.87
C TYR A 194 -24.49 -16.71 -16.59
N ILE A 195 -23.63 -16.76 -17.61
CA ILE A 195 -22.34 -17.45 -17.55
C ILE A 195 -21.35 -16.66 -16.68
N ALA A 196 -21.30 -15.33 -16.80
CA ALA A 196 -20.26 -14.57 -16.11
C ALA A 196 -20.40 -14.69 -14.58
N PRO A 197 -21.58 -14.46 -13.96
CA PRO A 197 -21.72 -14.61 -12.52
C PRO A 197 -21.62 -16.07 -12.03
N ASN A 198 -22.15 -17.03 -12.79
CA ASN A 198 -22.15 -18.45 -12.39
C ASN A 198 -20.77 -19.11 -12.50
N HIS A 199 -19.91 -18.66 -13.42
CA HIS A 199 -18.72 -19.43 -13.78
C HIS A 199 -17.44 -18.62 -13.88
N VAL A 200 -17.51 -17.29 -13.99
CA VAL A 200 -16.34 -16.45 -14.32
C VAL A 200 -16.03 -15.44 -13.22
N TYR A 201 -17.04 -14.82 -12.59
CA TYR A 201 -16.86 -13.79 -11.55
C TYR A 201 -16.01 -14.30 -10.41
N GLY A 202 -16.36 -15.47 -9.87
CA GLY A 202 -15.59 -16.14 -8.83
C GLY A 202 -14.11 -16.27 -9.18
N PRO A 203 -13.75 -17.08 -10.20
CA PRO A 203 -12.35 -17.28 -10.57
C PRO A 203 -11.59 -16.00 -10.91
N VAL A 204 -12.23 -15.03 -11.57
CA VAL A 204 -11.59 -13.75 -11.88
C VAL A 204 -11.39 -12.90 -10.63
N MET A 205 -12.32 -12.90 -9.68
CA MET A 205 -12.13 -12.25 -8.37
C MET A 205 -11.03 -12.94 -7.57
N GLU A 206 -10.98 -14.28 -7.53
CA GLU A 206 -9.90 -15.01 -6.85
C GLU A 206 -8.54 -14.70 -7.50
N TYR A 207 -8.48 -14.57 -8.83
CA TYR A 207 -7.25 -14.23 -9.52
C TYR A 207 -6.86 -12.75 -9.34
N ALA A 208 -7.79 -11.82 -9.56
CA ALA A 208 -7.54 -10.39 -9.51
C ALA A 208 -7.28 -9.91 -8.08
N TRP A 209 -7.92 -10.55 -7.09
CA TRP A 209 -7.84 -10.16 -5.70
C TRP A 209 -7.12 -11.15 -4.79
N GLN A 210 -6.71 -12.32 -5.26
CA GLN A 210 -6.02 -13.32 -4.43
C GLN A 210 -6.82 -13.73 -3.16
N ILE A 211 -8.16 -13.58 -3.21
CA ILE A 211 -9.06 -13.96 -2.12
C ILE A 211 -9.61 -15.35 -2.40
N GLU A 212 -9.29 -16.33 -1.58
CA GLU A 212 -9.83 -17.68 -1.72
C GLU A 212 -11.32 -17.75 -1.34
N GLY A 213 -12.10 -18.54 -2.08
CA GLY A 213 -13.50 -18.85 -1.75
C GLY A 213 -14.53 -17.92 -2.40
N MET A 214 -14.09 -16.95 -3.23
CA MET A 214 -15.00 -16.11 -4.01
C MET A 214 -15.79 -16.94 -5.02
N THR A 215 -15.19 -17.99 -5.60
CA THR A 215 -15.89 -18.92 -6.49
C THR A 215 -17.04 -19.63 -5.80
N GLN A 216 -16.82 -20.15 -4.60
CA GLN A 216 -17.88 -20.79 -3.83
C GLN A 216 -18.97 -19.81 -3.42
N SER A 217 -18.58 -18.60 -3.01
CA SER A 217 -19.51 -17.55 -2.61
C SER A 217 -20.42 -17.14 -3.78
N MET A 218 -19.84 -17.00 -4.97
CA MET A 218 -20.60 -16.60 -6.16
C MET A 218 -21.53 -17.72 -6.64
N ASN A 219 -21.08 -18.98 -6.58
CA ASN A 219 -21.93 -20.13 -6.84
C ASN A 219 -23.12 -20.20 -5.86
N TYR A 220 -22.89 -19.87 -4.58
CA TYR A 220 -23.97 -19.81 -3.59
C TYR A 220 -24.97 -18.70 -3.90
N VAL A 221 -24.52 -17.47 -4.19
CA VAL A 221 -25.40 -16.35 -4.56
C VAL A 221 -26.21 -16.69 -5.81
N MET A 222 -25.56 -17.23 -6.84
CA MET A 222 -26.20 -17.55 -8.11
C MET A 222 -27.04 -18.83 -8.07
N SER A 223 -26.94 -19.63 -7.00
CA SER A 223 -27.86 -20.75 -6.75
C SER A 223 -29.27 -20.28 -6.37
N VAL A 224 -29.42 -19.02 -5.95
CA VAL A 224 -30.73 -18.41 -5.66
C VAL A 224 -31.42 -18.08 -7.00
N PRO A 225 -32.55 -18.72 -7.34
CA PRO A 225 -33.18 -18.55 -8.66
C PRO A 225 -33.51 -17.11 -9.02
N PHE A 226 -33.90 -16.31 -8.02
CA PHE A 226 -34.18 -14.89 -8.19
C PHE A 226 -32.93 -14.10 -8.62
N ALA A 227 -31.77 -14.37 -8.04
CA ALA A 227 -30.52 -13.70 -8.40
C ALA A 227 -30.10 -14.04 -9.85
N THR A 228 -30.23 -15.31 -10.23
CA THR A 228 -30.00 -15.76 -11.61
C THR A 228 -30.94 -15.06 -12.58
N GLU A 229 -32.23 -15.00 -12.26
CA GLU A 229 -33.22 -14.37 -13.14
C GLU A 229 -32.97 -12.87 -13.31
N VAL A 230 -32.72 -12.14 -12.23
CA VAL A 230 -32.39 -10.71 -12.28
C VAL A 230 -31.15 -10.50 -13.16
N SER A 231 -30.09 -11.29 -12.96
CA SER A 231 -28.85 -11.18 -13.72
C SER A 231 -29.04 -11.46 -15.22
N VAL A 232 -29.78 -12.51 -15.58
CA VAL A 232 -30.07 -12.84 -16.99
C VAL A 232 -30.95 -11.78 -17.64
N ALA A 233 -32.00 -11.32 -16.97
CA ALA A 233 -32.91 -10.31 -17.50
C ALA A 233 -32.20 -8.97 -17.72
N THR A 234 -31.41 -8.53 -16.74
CA THR A 234 -30.61 -7.29 -16.84
C THR A 234 -29.54 -7.39 -17.91
N GLY A 235 -28.85 -8.53 -18.00
CA GLY A 235 -27.91 -8.82 -19.07
C GLY A 235 -28.59 -8.71 -20.44
N ALA A 236 -29.76 -9.33 -20.61
CA ALA A 236 -30.52 -9.26 -21.87
C ALA A 236 -30.89 -7.81 -22.24
N VAL A 237 -31.39 -7.02 -21.29
CA VAL A 237 -31.73 -5.61 -21.49
C VAL A 237 -30.50 -4.79 -21.86
N ALA A 238 -29.39 -4.97 -21.13
CA ALA A 238 -28.14 -4.30 -21.45
C ALA A 238 -27.66 -4.66 -22.86
N GLY A 239 -27.72 -5.93 -23.24
CA GLY A 239 -27.37 -6.40 -24.58
C GLY A 239 -28.24 -5.79 -25.68
N MET A 240 -29.56 -5.66 -25.45
CA MET A 240 -30.48 -4.98 -26.38
C MET A 240 -30.12 -3.51 -26.59
N ILE A 241 -29.61 -2.83 -25.55
CA ILE A 241 -29.21 -1.42 -25.61
C ILE A 241 -27.84 -1.26 -26.27
N LEU A 242 -26.86 -2.09 -25.88
CA LEU A 242 -25.47 -1.96 -26.31
C LEU A 242 -25.25 -2.39 -27.76
N HIS A 243 -25.93 -3.44 -28.22
CA HIS A 243 -25.65 -4.00 -29.54
C HIS A 243 -25.97 -3.02 -30.70
N PRO A 244 -27.09 -2.25 -30.70
CA PRO A 244 -27.31 -1.19 -31.67
C PRO A 244 -26.20 -0.13 -31.70
N LEU A 245 -25.66 0.25 -30.52
CA LEU A 245 -24.57 1.22 -30.42
C LEU A 245 -23.26 0.67 -31.01
N LEU A 246 -23.06 -0.65 -30.92
CA LEU A 246 -21.89 -1.34 -31.44
C LEU A 246 -22.02 -1.74 -32.91
N TYR A 247 -23.22 -1.72 -33.49
CA TYR A 247 -23.47 -2.19 -34.86
C TYR A 247 -22.54 -1.52 -35.89
N TYR A 248 -22.44 -0.19 -35.87
CA TYR A 248 -21.57 0.54 -36.80
C TYR A 248 -20.07 0.32 -36.52
N PRO A 249 -19.56 0.44 -35.28
CA PRO A 249 -18.17 0.09 -34.97
C PRO A 249 -17.76 -1.32 -35.39
N ILE A 250 -18.66 -2.30 -35.30
CA ILE A 250 -18.40 -3.71 -35.64
C ILE A 250 -18.41 -3.94 -37.16
N ASN A 251 -19.33 -3.29 -37.88
CA ASN A 251 -19.45 -3.44 -39.33
C ASN A 251 -18.48 -2.54 -40.11
N GLY A 252 -17.90 -1.55 -39.45
CA GLY A 252 -17.05 -0.53 -40.04
C GLY A 252 -17.84 0.73 -40.40
N ILE A 253 -17.20 1.88 -40.26
CA ILE A 253 -17.75 3.19 -40.63
C ILE A 253 -16.94 3.71 -41.80
N SER A 254 -17.61 4.01 -42.91
CA SER A 254 -16.97 4.57 -44.10
C SER A 254 -16.17 5.83 -43.73
N GLY A 255 -14.90 5.90 -44.14
CA GLY A 255 -14.02 7.03 -43.86
C GLY A 255 -13.39 7.05 -42.47
N ILE A 256 -13.75 6.14 -41.56
CA ILE A 256 -13.12 6.02 -40.24
C ILE A 256 -12.36 4.70 -40.16
N HIS A 257 -11.11 4.75 -39.69
CA HIS A 257 -10.35 3.53 -39.44
C HIS A 257 -10.89 2.83 -38.17
N TRP A 258 -11.12 1.52 -38.23
CA TRP A 258 -11.66 0.74 -37.11
C TRP A 258 -10.82 0.82 -35.82
N GLY A 259 -9.54 1.17 -35.94
CA GLY A 259 -8.66 1.41 -34.79
C GLY A 259 -9.10 2.61 -33.93
N PHE A 260 -9.80 3.60 -34.49
CA PHE A 260 -10.29 4.76 -33.74
C PHE A 260 -11.33 4.40 -32.66
N PRO A 261 -12.47 3.72 -32.97
CA PRO A 261 -13.41 3.32 -31.93
C PRO A 261 -12.78 2.37 -30.91
N LEU A 262 -11.84 1.52 -31.34
CA LEU A 262 -11.12 0.64 -30.41
C LEU A 262 -10.25 1.46 -29.44
N ALA A 263 -9.46 2.41 -29.96
CA ALA A 263 -8.63 3.30 -29.16
C ALA A 263 -9.47 4.14 -28.19
N ALA A 264 -10.63 4.64 -28.63
CA ALA A 264 -11.56 5.37 -27.78
C ALA A 264 -12.06 4.50 -26.62
N VAL A 265 -12.53 3.27 -26.90
CA VAL A 265 -12.99 2.32 -25.88
C VAL A 265 -11.87 1.98 -24.89
N THR A 266 -10.66 1.69 -25.38
CA THR A 266 -9.51 1.36 -24.51
C THR A 266 -9.09 2.55 -23.65
N SER A 267 -9.09 3.77 -24.18
CA SER A 267 -8.73 4.97 -23.43
C SER A 267 -9.75 5.29 -22.34
N VAL A 268 -11.06 5.13 -22.63
CA VAL A 268 -12.11 5.33 -21.63
C VAL A 268 -12.04 4.23 -20.56
N LEU A 269 -11.77 2.97 -20.93
CA LEU A 269 -11.56 1.90 -19.94
C LEU A 269 -10.38 2.21 -19.03
N TYR A 270 -9.25 2.62 -19.61
CA TYR A 270 -8.07 3.01 -18.85
C TYR A 270 -8.41 4.16 -17.90
N PHE A 271 -9.08 5.21 -18.38
CA PHE A 271 -9.47 6.34 -17.55
C PHE A 271 -10.42 5.95 -16.41
N ILE A 272 -11.42 5.11 -16.67
CA ILE A 272 -12.43 4.70 -15.67
C ILE A 272 -11.81 3.81 -14.58
N TYR A 273 -10.97 2.84 -14.96
CA TYR A 273 -10.48 1.81 -14.04
C TYR A 273 -9.09 2.10 -13.45
N TYR A 274 -8.26 2.92 -14.11
CA TYR A 274 -6.86 3.15 -13.71
C TYR A 274 -6.45 4.63 -13.67
N GLY A 275 -7.01 5.47 -14.54
CA GLY A 275 -6.54 6.85 -14.74
C GLY A 275 -7.04 7.88 -13.72
N ARG A 276 -7.65 7.46 -12.60
CA ARG A 276 -8.17 8.37 -11.56
C ARG A 276 -7.37 8.23 -10.28
N ASP A 277 -7.03 9.36 -9.66
CA ASP A 277 -6.27 9.40 -8.40
C ASP A 277 -7.00 8.74 -7.23
N GLU A 278 -8.34 8.69 -7.29
CA GLU A 278 -9.20 8.01 -6.31
C GLU A 278 -9.51 6.55 -6.67
N SER A 279 -8.84 5.99 -7.67
CA SER A 279 -8.97 4.57 -7.99
C SER A 279 -8.36 3.70 -6.88
N GLY A 280 -9.02 2.59 -6.55
CA GLY A 280 -8.62 1.66 -5.50
C GLY A 280 -9.78 1.28 -4.58
N LEU A 281 -9.66 0.14 -3.88
CA LEU A 281 -10.74 -0.42 -3.08
C LEU A 281 -11.16 0.50 -1.92
N PRO A 282 -12.46 0.60 -1.59
CA PRO A 282 -12.92 1.51 -0.55
C PRO A 282 -12.54 0.93 0.79
N VAL A 283 -11.66 1.57 1.55
CA VAL A 283 -11.24 1.07 2.86
C VAL A 283 -11.44 2.17 3.89
N PRO A 284 -11.82 1.83 5.14
CA PRO A 284 -11.89 2.84 6.19
C PRO A 284 -10.54 3.54 6.32
N GLU A 285 -10.57 4.83 6.61
CA GLU A 285 -9.35 5.59 6.88
C GLU A 285 -8.56 4.95 8.03
N GLY A 286 -7.23 4.88 7.90
CA GLY A 286 -6.36 4.23 8.87
C GLY A 286 -6.40 2.68 8.89
N SER A 287 -7.25 2.03 8.08
CA SER A 287 -7.30 0.57 8.06
C SER A 287 -6.16 -0.09 7.27
N TYR A 288 -5.42 0.69 6.49
CA TYR A 288 -4.24 0.23 5.77
C TYR A 288 -3.13 1.28 5.80
N ILE A 289 -1.88 0.81 5.74
CA ILE A 289 -0.69 1.63 5.56
C ILE A 289 0.04 1.07 4.34
N ASP A 290 0.24 1.88 3.30
CA ASP A 290 1.02 1.44 2.14
C ASP A 290 2.44 1.05 2.56
N ARG A 291 2.98 -0.05 2.03
CA ARG A 291 4.34 -0.50 2.30
C ARG A 291 5.39 0.59 2.06
N SER A 292 5.18 1.45 1.07
CA SER A 292 6.05 2.60 0.78
C SER A 292 6.05 3.66 1.90
N ASN A 293 5.00 3.71 2.71
CA ASN A 293 4.83 4.65 3.82
C ASN A 293 5.21 4.03 5.18
N MET A 294 5.54 2.75 5.24
CA MET A 294 5.89 2.09 6.51
C MET A 294 7.10 2.73 7.19
N ASP A 295 8.08 3.18 6.42
CA ASP A 295 9.26 3.89 6.95
C ASP A 295 8.92 5.29 7.49
N LEU A 296 7.84 5.90 7.01
CA LEU A 296 7.35 7.20 7.50
C LEU A 296 6.69 7.05 8.88
N VAL A 297 5.92 5.97 9.07
CA VAL A 297 5.17 5.72 10.32
C VAL A 297 6.12 5.55 11.51
N ASP A 298 7.28 4.94 11.28
CA ASP A 298 8.32 4.72 12.30
C ASP A 298 9.41 5.81 12.28
N SER A 299 9.10 7.00 11.78
CA SER A 299 10.10 8.06 11.62
C SER A 299 10.15 9.06 12.78
N ILE A 300 11.36 9.59 13.00
CA ILE A 300 11.65 10.70 13.90
C ILE A 300 12.44 11.76 13.15
N LEU A 301 12.59 12.94 13.73
CA LEU A 301 13.50 13.94 13.20
C LEU A 301 14.89 13.78 13.79
N ARG A 302 15.91 13.84 12.92
CA ARG A 302 17.32 13.75 13.30
C ARG A 302 18.18 14.73 12.53
N TYR A 303 19.32 15.09 13.11
CA TYR A 303 20.31 15.90 12.43
C TYR A 303 21.11 15.06 11.42
N ASN A 304 21.08 15.44 10.15
CA ASN A 304 21.84 14.80 9.10
C ASN A 304 23.18 15.52 8.91
N ASN A 305 24.28 14.85 9.27
CA ASN A 305 25.63 15.40 9.17
C ASN A 305 26.07 15.70 7.73
N THR A 306 25.50 15.03 6.73
CA THR A 306 25.86 15.23 5.33
C THR A 306 25.20 16.48 4.75
N SER A 307 23.93 16.73 5.09
CA SER A 307 23.20 17.92 4.62
C SER A 307 23.34 19.12 5.55
N GLY A 308 23.70 18.90 6.81
CA GLY A 308 23.76 19.92 7.85
C GLY A 308 22.38 20.40 8.31
N GLN A 309 21.33 19.62 8.06
CA GLN A 309 19.94 19.99 8.34
C GLN A 309 19.23 18.92 9.17
N ILE A 310 18.09 19.30 9.77
CA ILE A 310 17.19 18.34 10.41
C ILE A 310 16.33 17.70 9.32
N GLU A 311 16.35 16.37 9.28
CA GLU A 311 15.67 15.56 8.29
C GLU A 311 14.89 14.42 8.96
N THR A 312 13.96 13.84 8.22
CA THR A 312 13.19 12.68 8.65
C THR A 312 14.05 11.43 8.56
N TYR A 313 14.16 10.72 9.67
CA TYR A 313 14.92 9.49 9.82
C TYR A 313 13.98 8.34 10.19
N SER A 314 14.00 7.27 9.39
CA SER A 314 13.24 6.05 9.66
C SER A 314 13.96 5.21 10.72
N LEU A 315 13.30 4.90 11.83
CA LEU A 315 13.82 3.97 12.82
C LEU A 315 13.86 2.53 12.31
N LYS A 316 13.03 2.21 11.31
CA LYS A 316 12.90 0.86 10.75
C LYS A 316 13.99 0.54 9.74
N SER A 317 14.28 1.47 8.83
CA SER A 317 15.31 1.30 7.80
C SER A 317 16.66 1.94 8.17
N GLU A 318 16.73 2.61 9.32
CA GLU A 318 17.92 3.27 9.86
C GLU A 318 18.53 4.31 8.92
N GLN A 319 17.69 4.97 8.10
CA GLN A 319 18.11 5.88 7.04
C GLN A 319 17.31 7.18 7.03
N PHE A 320 17.91 8.24 6.48
CA PHE A 320 17.22 9.50 6.19
C PHE A 320 16.34 9.33 4.95
N ILE A 321 15.05 9.63 5.09
CA ILE A 321 14.03 9.41 4.06
C ILE A 321 13.51 10.71 3.42
N GLY A 322 13.92 11.87 3.95
CA GLY A 322 13.70 13.18 3.32
C GLY A 322 13.46 14.31 4.31
N SER A 323 12.74 15.34 3.86
CA SER A 323 12.50 16.56 4.61
C SER A 323 11.59 16.36 5.83
N VAL A 324 11.49 17.38 6.68
CA VAL A 324 10.69 17.38 7.92
C VAL A 324 9.19 17.09 7.67
N GLU A 325 8.64 17.51 6.53
CA GLU A 325 7.24 17.28 6.17
C GLU A 325 6.87 15.80 6.14
N LYS A 326 7.82 14.94 5.76
CA LYS A 326 7.62 13.48 5.72
C LYS A 326 7.38 12.88 7.11
N CYS A 327 8.02 13.42 8.16
CA CYS A 327 7.77 13.01 9.53
C CYS A 327 6.34 13.36 9.96
N PHE A 328 5.85 14.56 9.60
CA PHE A 328 4.47 14.95 9.90
C PHE A 328 3.45 14.07 9.16
N GLN A 329 3.69 13.76 7.88
CA GLN A 329 2.88 12.81 7.12
C GLN A 329 2.86 11.43 7.78
N GLY A 330 4.02 10.91 8.20
CA GLY A 330 4.14 9.65 8.91
C GLY A 330 3.35 9.62 10.21
N ARG A 331 3.38 10.72 10.99
CA ARG A 331 2.59 10.89 12.21
C ARG A 331 1.09 10.88 11.92
N GLU A 332 0.63 11.60 10.91
CA GLU A 332 -0.78 11.64 10.51
C GLU A 332 -1.29 10.25 10.11
N ILE A 333 -0.52 9.51 9.30
CA ILE A 333 -0.84 8.12 8.92
C ILE A 333 -0.92 7.22 10.15
N ALA A 334 0.05 7.34 11.07
CA ALA A 334 0.08 6.57 12.30
C ALA A 334 -1.11 6.89 13.21
N GLU A 335 -1.49 8.16 13.34
CA GLU A 335 -2.64 8.62 14.12
C GLU A 335 -3.96 8.13 13.54
N SER A 336 -4.16 8.26 12.23
CA SER A 336 -5.34 7.73 11.55
C SER A 336 -5.47 6.22 11.78
N SER A 337 -4.37 5.49 11.68
CA SER A 337 -4.33 4.03 11.90
C SER A 337 -4.59 3.63 13.36
N ARG A 338 -4.03 4.36 14.33
CA ARG A 338 -4.30 4.17 15.77
C ARG A 338 -5.75 4.50 16.12
N SER A 339 -6.29 5.58 15.56
CA SER A 339 -7.69 5.99 15.72
C SER A 339 -8.62 4.91 15.17
N TYR A 340 -8.33 4.37 14.00
CA TYR A 340 -9.08 3.25 13.42
C TYR A 340 -9.04 2.00 14.30
N SER A 341 -7.85 1.59 14.76
CA SER A 341 -7.70 0.40 15.60
C SER A 341 -8.45 0.55 16.93
N SER A 342 -8.34 1.71 17.58
CA SER A 342 -8.98 1.98 18.87
C SER A 342 -10.50 2.19 18.77
N SER A 343 -10.98 2.95 17.78
CA SER A 343 -12.40 3.33 17.66
C SER A 343 -13.31 2.15 17.34
N TYR A 344 -12.77 1.09 16.71
CA TYR A 344 -13.56 -0.02 16.19
C TYR A 344 -13.33 -1.36 16.92
N GLY A 345 -12.85 -1.33 18.17
CA GLY A 345 -12.74 -2.52 19.01
C GLY A 345 -11.49 -3.37 18.72
N ASN A 346 -10.31 -2.73 18.67
CA ASN A 346 -9.02 -3.35 18.34
C ASN A 346 -9.00 -3.98 16.95
N LYS A 347 -9.47 -3.22 15.94
CA LYS A 347 -9.36 -3.67 14.55
C LYS A 347 -7.91 -3.71 14.11
N VAL A 348 -7.66 -4.64 13.20
CA VAL A 348 -6.35 -4.90 12.62
C VAL A 348 -6.09 -3.96 11.44
N VAL A 349 -4.88 -3.41 11.39
CA VAL A 349 -4.39 -2.59 10.27
C VAL A 349 -3.54 -3.46 9.35
N PHE A 350 -3.70 -3.33 8.04
CA PHE A 350 -2.95 -4.11 7.05
C PHE A 350 -1.93 -3.26 6.27
N ASP A 351 -0.90 -3.91 5.75
CA ASP A 351 0.04 -3.29 4.81
C ASP A 351 -0.42 -3.36 3.34
N ASP A 352 -1.59 -3.98 3.12
CA ASP A 352 -2.19 -4.24 1.82
C ASP A 352 -3.65 -3.75 1.84
N ARG A 353 -3.96 -2.85 0.90
CA ARG A 353 -5.28 -2.20 0.79
C ARG A 353 -6.40 -3.21 0.48
N LEU A 354 -6.11 -4.26 -0.25
CA LEU A 354 -7.07 -5.29 -0.59
C LEU A 354 -7.36 -6.18 0.61
N LEU A 355 -6.34 -6.59 1.37
CA LEU A 355 -6.58 -7.33 2.61
C LEU A 355 -7.36 -6.50 3.64
N ALA A 356 -7.06 -5.19 3.75
CA ALA A 356 -7.85 -4.26 4.56
C ALA A 356 -9.32 -4.20 4.12
N PHE A 357 -9.59 -4.15 2.82
CA PHE A 357 -10.95 -4.19 2.27
C PHE A 357 -11.68 -5.47 2.68
N VAL A 358 -11.07 -6.63 2.44
CA VAL A 358 -11.66 -7.93 2.72
C VAL A 358 -11.94 -8.07 4.21
N TYR A 359 -10.99 -7.68 5.06
CA TYR A 359 -11.16 -7.73 6.51
C TYR A 359 -12.34 -6.87 6.99
N ASN A 360 -12.52 -5.67 6.43
CA ASN A 360 -13.55 -4.75 6.90
C ASN A 360 -14.95 -5.06 6.38
N TYR A 361 -15.07 -5.52 5.14
CA TYR A 361 -16.38 -5.64 4.48
C TYR A 361 -16.81 -7.07 4.18
N TRP A 362 -15.89 -8.05 4.24
CA TRP A 362 -16.17 -9.41 3.78
C TRP A 362 -15.93 -10.47 4.85
N ASP A 363 -14.68 -10.63 5.31
CA ASP A 363 -14.29 -11.69 6.22
C ASP A 363 -13.25 -11.21 7.24
N VAL A 364 -13.71 -11.06 8.48
CA VAL A 364 -12.89 -10.68 9.64
C VAL A 364 -11.78 -11.72 9.92
N LYS A 365 -11.93 -12.97 9.48
CA LYS A 365 -10.88 -14.01 9.62
C LYS A 365 -9.68 -13.78 8.70
N THR A 366 -9.73 -12.81 7.80
CA THR A 366 -8.60 -12.45 6.92
C THR A 366 -7.33 -12.15 7.71
N ALA A 367 -7.43 -11.48 8.87
CA ALA A 367 -6.28 -11.23 9.76
C ALA A 367 -5.61 -12.53 10.24
N THR A 368 -6.39 -13.59 10.47
CA THR A 368 -5.85 -14.90 10.90
C THR A 368 -5.25 -15.70 9.74
N ARG A 369 -5.72 -15.49 8.50
CA ARG A 369 -5.18 -16.16 7.31
C ARG A 369 -3.91 -15.50 6.78
N TYR A 370 -3.79 -14.18 6.95
CA TYR A 370 -2.67 -13.39 6.45
C TYR A 370 -1.99 -12.58 7.58
N PRO A 371 -1.44 -13.25 8.60
CA PRO A 371 -0.81 -12.57 9.74
C PRO A 371 0.41 -11.74 9.34
N ASP A 372 1.14 -12.13 8.28
CA ASP A 372 2.34 -11.43 7.82
C ASP A 372 2.04 -10.04 7.22
N HIS A 373 0.77 -9.79 6.86
CA HIS A 373 0.29 -8.52 6.32
C HIS A 373 -0.32 -7.62 7.39
N VAL A 374 -0.36 -8.09 8.63
CA VAL A 374 -0.89 -7.33 9.76
C VAL A 374 0.20 -6.40 10.30
N VAL A 375 -0.09 -5.11 10.32
CA VAL A 375 0.77 -4.11 10.96
C VAL A 375 0.54 -4.18 12.46
N SER A 376 1.31 -5.02 13.14
CA SER A 376 1.11 -5.36 14.56
C SER A 376 1.65 -4.31 15.53
N ASN A 377 2.59 -3.46 15.12
CA ASN A 377 3.27 -2.52 16.01
C ASN A 377 3.38 -1.14 15.35
N ILE A 378 2.29 -0.36 15.42
CA ILE A 378 2.34 1.07 15.11
C ILE A 378 2.83 1.76 16.39
N PRO A 379 4.02 2.38 16.40
CA PRO A 379 4.55 3.02 17.60
C PRO A 379 3.56 4.03 18.16
N SER A 380 3.47 4.15 19.48
CA SER A 380 2.69 5.22 20.11
C SER A 380 3.34 6.59 19.88
N THR A 381 2.56 7.67 19.92
CA THR A 381 3.10 9.04 19.89
C THR A 381 4.12 9.25 21.00
N SER A 382 3.86 8.74 22.21
CA SER A 382 4.77 8.80 23.35
C SER A 382 6.08 8.04 23.12
N SER A 383 6.06 6.88 22.45
CA SER A 383 7.28 6.11 22.19
C SER A 383 8.16 6.77 21.12
N LEU A 384 7.55 7.34 20.06
CA LEU A 384 8.29 8.10 19.06
C LEU A 384 8.88 9.38 19.67
N HIS A 385 8.12 10.08 20.50
CA HIS A 385 8.60 11.27 21.21
C HIS A 385 9.74 10.94 22.16
N ALA A 386 9.62 9.90 22.98
CA ALA A 386 10.71 9.45 23.86
C ALA A 386 11.97 9.07 23.06
N LYS A 387 11.83 8.39 21.92
CA LYS A 387 12.97 8.06 21.06
C LYS A 387 13.56 9.31 20.41
N GLN A 388 12.75 10.25 19.95
CA GLN A 388 13.20 11.53 19.43
C GLN A 388 13.97 12.32 20.49
N GLU A 389 13.43 12.49 21.70
CA GLU A 389 14.11 13.15 22.82
C GLU A 389 15.46 12.50 23.15
N SER A 390 15.55 11.16 23.07
CA SER A 390 16.81 10.44 23.34
C SER A 390 17.88 10.76 22.28
N MET A 391 17.48 10.92 21.02
CA MET A 391 18.39 11.25 19.92
C MET A 391 18.75 12.74 19.90
N LEU A 392 17.81 13.59 20.28
CA LEU A 392 17.90 15.03 20.18
C LEU A 392 19.13 15.61 20.86
N VAL A 393 19.43 15.14 22.08
CA VAL A 393 20.58 15.63 22.84
C VAL A 393 21.89 15.21 22.17
N THR A 394 21.92 14.00 21.63
CA THR A 394 23.07 13.47 20.89
C THR A 394 23.30 14.26 19.60
N ASP A 395 22.25 14.44 18.80
CA ASP A 395 22.27 15.16 17.53
C ASP A 395 22.67 16.64 17.73
N ALA A 396 22.16 17.30 18.78
CA ALA A 396 22.55 18.67 19.12
C ALA A 396 24.03 18.79 19.50
N SER A 397 24.56 17.84 20.29
CA SER A 397 25.98 17.80 20.63
C SER A 397 26.86 17.55 19.41
N VAL A 398 26.48 16.61 18.54
CA VAL A 398 27.19 16.30 17.29
C VAL A 398 27.24 17.51 16.37
N ALA A 399 26.10 18.15 16.15
CA ALA A 399 26.02 19.33 15.30
C ALA A 399 26.83 20.51 15.85
N THR A 400 26.85 20.69 17.18
CA THR A 400 27.70 21.72 17.81
C THR A 400 29.19 21.46 17.57
N LEU A 401 29.61 20.20 17.62
CA LEU A 401 31.01 19.83 17.41
C LEU A 401 31.43 19.94 15.94
N LEU A 402 30.53 19.63 15.00
CA LEU A 402 30.78 19.72 13.56
C LEU A 402 30.67 21.17 13.03
N HIS A 403 29.68 21.93 13.50
CA HIS A 403 29.30 23.25 12.96
C HIS A 403 29.18 24.27 14.08
N LYS A 404 30.30 24.56 14.76
CA LYS A 404 30.47 25.40 15.97
C LYS A 404 29.68 26.74 16.06
N ASN A 405 28.99 27.18 15.01
CA ASN A 405 28.29 28.46 14.88
C ASN A 405 26.75 28.41 14.71
N ASP A 406 26.07 27.24 14.60
CA ASP A 406 24.62 27.21 14.30
C ASP A 406 23.73 26.51 15.35
N LEU A 407 24.11 26.64 16.62
CA LEU A 407 23.36 26.13 17.78
C LEU A 407 21.92 26.66 17.87
N VAL A 408 21.68 27.88 17.40
CA VAL A 408 20.38 28.56 17.51
C VAL A 408 19.39 28.02 16.47
N ALA A 409 19.80 27.81 15.21
CA ALA A 409 18.89 27.26 14.20
C ALA A 409 18.50 25.81 14.52
N ILE A 410 19.43 25.01 15.02
CA ILE A 410 19.18 23.61 15.39
C ILE A 410 18.25 23.54 16.60
N GLN A 411 18.48 24.38 17.61
CA GLN A 411 17.59 24.47 18.78
C GLN A 411 16.20 24.99 18.38
N THR A 412 16.13 25.97 17.47
CA THR A 412 14.85 26.52 17.00
C THR A 412 14.07 25.49 16.18
N ALA A 413 14.72 24.75 15.29
CA ALA A 413 14.06 23.70 14.50
C ALA A 413 13.59 22.52 15.37
N ILE A 414 14.34 22.20 16.43
CA ILE A 414 13.92 21.26 17.48
C ILE A 414 12.69 21.78 18.24
N ASP A 415 12.76 23.03 18.71
CA ASP A 415 11.70 23.63 19.52
C ASP A 415 10.42 23.88 18.70
N GLU A 416 10.52 24.16 17.40
CA GLU A 416 9.38 24.28 16.48
C GLU A 416 8.64 22.95 16.27
N VAL A 417 9.38 21.84 16.25
CA VAL A 417 8.81 20.49 16.13
C VAL A 417 8.13 20.08 17.43
N ASP A 418 8.70 20.45 18.58
CA ASP A 418 8.15 20.14 19.90
C ASP A 418 6.91 20.99 20.21
N ASN A 419 6.93 22.29 19.90
CA ASN A 419 5.83 23.24 20.12
C ASN A 419 4.58 22.95 19.28
N LYS A 420 4.70 22.28 18.13
CA LYS A 420 3.54 21.79 17.37
C LYS A 420 2.90 20.53 17.97
N SER A 421 3.56 19.87 18.93
CA SER A 421 3.16 18.55 19.43
C SER A 421 2.79 18.49 20.91
N SER A 422 3.12 19.50 21.74
CA SER A 422 2.75 19.47 23.16
C SER A 422 2.71 20.85 23.84
N ASP A 423 1.72 21.06 24.70
CA ASP A 423 1.52 22.25 25.56
C ASP A 423 2.48 22.30 26.78
N VAL A 424 3.43 21.35 26.89
CA VAL A 424 4.28 21.21 28.07
C VAL A 424 5.71 21.59 27.73
N LYS A 425 6.07 22.85 28.02
CA LYS A 425 7.46 23.32 27.99
C LYS A 425 8.30 22.54 29.01
N GLN A 426 9.07 21.55 28.55
CA GLN A 426 10.17 21.05 29.35
C GLN A 426 11.23 22.14 29.51
N PRO A 427 11.86 22.28 30.69
CA PRO A 427 12.91 23.24 30.90
C PRO A 427 14.10 22.91 30.00
N THR A 428 14.39 23.79 29.06
CA THR A 428 15.60 23.76 28.24
C THR A 428 16.80 23.60 29.17
N THR A 429 17.59 22.53 28.97
CA THR A 429 18.90 22.38 29.62
C THR A 429 19.68 23.67 29.44
N ASP A 430 20.10 24.27 30.57
CA ASP A 430 20.88 25.51 30.63
C ASP A 430 22.01 25.48 29.58
N LEU A 431 22.07 26.50 28.71
CA LEU A 431 23.11 26.68 27.69
C LEU A 431 24.53 26.49 28.26
N LYS A 432 24.73 26.86 29.54
CA LYS A 432 26.00 26.62 30.24
C LYS A 432 26.31 25.13 30.39
N SER A 433 25.33 24.33 30.82
CA SER A 433 25.49 22.88 30.99
C SER A 433 25.80 22.15 29.69
N ARG A 434 25.23 22.60 28.56
CA ARG A 434 25.52 22.02 27.24
C ARG A 434 26.94 22.30 26.75
N LYS A 435 27.46 23.52 26.99
CA LYS A 435 28.86 23.84 26.67
C LYS A 435 29.83 22.95 27.44
N GLU A 436 29.59 22.75 28.74
CA GLU A 436 30.39 21.83 29.57
C GLU A 436 30.38 20.39 29.03
N ILE A 437 29.21 19.90 28.62
CA ILE A 437 29.04 18.56 28.04
C ILE A 437 29.77 18.44 26.71
N ASN A 438 29.67 19.42 25.82
CA ASN A 438 30.34 19.40 24.52
C ASN A 438 31.87 19.42 24.65
N ILE A 439 32.41 20.20 25.59
CA ILE A 439 33.84 20.19 25.91
C ILE A 439 34.28 18.80 26.42
N ALA A 440 33.49 18.19 27.31
CA ALA A 440 33.77 16.85 27.82
C ALA A 440 33.72 15.79 26.71
N LEU A 441 32.76 15.90 25.78
CA LEU A 441 32.63 15.02 24.62
C LEU A 441 33.81 15.18 23.66
N GLU A 442 34.18 16.41 23.29
CA GLU A 442 35.34 16.68 22.41
C GLU A 442 36.62 16.08 23.01
N LEU A 443 36.85 16.29 24.32
CA LEU A 443 37.98 15.70 25.04
C LEU A 443 37.92 14.17 25.06
N LEU A 444 36.76 13.58 25.35
CA LEU A 444 36.56 12.13 25.33
C LEU A 444 36.93 11.53 23.96
N MET A 445 36.47 12.14 22.86
CA MET A 445 36.81 11.69 21.50
C MET A 445 38.32 11.74 21.24
N MET A 446 38.96 12.84 21.62
CA MET A 446 40.40 13.03 21.41
C MET A 446 41.25 12.04 22.21
N LEU A 447 40.90 11.80 23.49
CA LEU A 447 41.61 10.86 24.35
C LEU A 447 41.47 9.42 23.85
N GLN A 448 40.29 9.03 23.37
CA GLN A 448 40.07 7.71 22.79
C GLN A 448 40.85 7.49 21.50
N GLN A 449 40.89 8.50 20.62
CA GLN A 449 41.71 8.41 19.40
C GLN A 449 43.21 8.34 19.72
N ALA A 450 43.68 9.11 20.70
CA ALA A 450 45.07 9.08 21.17
C ALA A 450 45.43 7.72 21.82
N SER A 451 44.53 7.14 22.60
CA SER A 451 44.73 5.82 23.24
C SER A 451 44.92 4.67 22.25
N LYS A 452 44.42 4.82 21.01
CA LYS A 452 44.58 3.87 19.91
C LYS A 452 45.88 4.06 19.09
N GLN A 453 46.58 5.19 19.26
CA GLN A 453 47.74 5.58 18.44
C GLN A 453 49.08 5.65 19.21
N GLU A 454 49.07 5.82 20.54
CA GLU A 454 50.29 6.03 21.34
C GLU A 454 50.71 4.82 22.19
N ASP A 455 52.02 4.58 22.32
CA ASP A 455 52.62 3.48 23.10
C ASP A 455 52.90 3.86 24.58
N GLY A 456 52.42 3.02 25.49
CA GLY A 456 53.05 2.73 26.79
C GLY A 456 52.66 3.62 27.98
N VAL A 457 53.15 4.86 28.05
CA VAL A 457 53.09 5.66 29.31
C VAL A 457 51.92 6.66 29.31
N LEU A 458 51.77 7.43 28.24
CA LEU A 458 50.63 8.36 28.07
C LEU A 458 49.31 7.61 27.89
N GLN A 459 49.37 6.43 27.27
CA GLN A 459 48.23 5.54 27.09
C GLN A 459 47.58 5.16 28.43
N LYS A 460 48.39 4.85 29.46
CA LYS A 460 47.87 4.49 30.79
C LYS A 460 47.14 5.68 31.45
N GLN A 461 47.70 6.88 31.33
CA GLN A 461 47.07 8.10 31.86
C GLN A 461 45.75 8.44 31.16
N TYR A 462 45.66 8.25 29.83
CA TYR A 462 44.41 8.44 29.10
C TYR A 462 43.36 7.38 29.45
N THR A 463 43.78 6.14 29.64
CA THR A 463 42.88 5.01 29.98
C THR A 463 42.20 5.23 31.34
N ASP A 464 42.84 5.92 32.28
CA ASP A 464 42.26 6.24 33.59
C ASP A 464 41.28 7.44 33.56
N GLU A 465 41.44 8.36 32.60
CA GLU A 465 40.59 9.56 32.46
C GLU A 465 39.32 9.32 31.63
N ILE A 466 39.36 8.40 30.66
CA ILE A 466 38.22 8.03 29.81
C ILE A 466 36.98 7.61 30.64
N PRO A 467 37.07 6.66 31.60
CA PRO A 467 35.93 6.27 32.43
C PRO A 467 35.39 7.41 33.30
N LYS A 468 36.24 8.35 33.72
CA LYS A 468 35.84 9.50 34.53
C LYS A 468 35.02 10.48 33.70
N LEU A 469 35.46 10.76 32.47
CA LEU A 469 34.73 11.59 31.50
C LEU A 469 33.39 10.97 31.11
N GLU A 470 33.36 9.68 30.82
CA GLU A 470 32.11 8.96 30.52
C GLU A 470 31.13 9.02 31.70
N LYS A 471 31.61 8.80 32.92
CA LYS A 471 30.79 8.92 34.13
C LYS A 471 30.27 10.34 34.31
N TYR A 472 31.09 11.35 34.08
CA TYR A 472 30.69 12.76 34.15
C TYR A 472 29.59 13.08 33.14
N ILE A 473 29.77 12.69 31.87
CA ILE A 473 28.79 12.93 30.81
C ILE A 473 27.48 12.21 31.12
N ARG A 474 27.53 10.94 31.54
CA ARG A 474 26.32 10.18 31.93
C ARG A 474 25.60 10.79 33.13
N GLN A 475 26.32 11.37 34.09
CA GLN A 475 25.71 12.05 35.23
C GLN A 475 25.05 13.38 34.86
N LYS A 476 25.68 14.15 33.96
CA LYS A 476 25.19 15.47 33.54
C LYS A 476 24.10 15.38 32.46
N SER A 477 24.18 14.37 31.60
CA SER A 477 23.25 14.15 30.50
C SER A 477 23.03 12.65 30.27
N PRO A 478 22.14 12.03 31.07
CA PRO A 478 21.89 10.59 30.99
C PRO A 478 21.24 10.15 29.67
N LYS A 479 20.67 11.09 28.90
CA LYS A 479 20.07 10.84 27.59
C LYS A 479 21.10 10.75 26.45
N ILE A 480 22.35 11.17 26.65
CA ILE A 480 23.39 11.07 25.62
C ILE A 480 23.80 9.61 25.45
N VAL A 481 23.66 9.11 24.23
CA VAL A 481 24.10 7.77 23.87
C VAL A 481 25.61 7.81 23.62
N LEU A 482 26.36 7.41 24.64
CA LEU A 482 27.78 7.08 24.54
C LEU A 482 27.93 5.61 24.14
N TYR A 483 29.03 5.31 23.48
CA TYR A 483 29.57 3.97 23.21
C TYR A 483 28.87 2.79 23.88
N THR A 484 28.39 1.89 23.04
CA THR A 484 28.21 0.49 23.39
C THR A 484 29.10 -0.31 22.44
N ASN A 485 29.80 -1.32 22.97
CA ASN A 485 30.61 -2.25 22.18
C ASN A 485 29.74 -3.14 21.26
N ASP A 486 28.43 -2.96 21.30
CA ASP A 486 27.46 -3.73 20.54
C ASP A 486 27.22 -3.06 19.18
N GLU A 487 27.33 -3.85 18.11
CA GLU A 487 27.04 -3.44 16.74
C GLU A 487 25.60 -2.94 16.53
N GLU A 488 24.73 -3.04 17.56
CA GLU A 488 23.32 -2.66 17.56
C GLU A 488 23.07 -1.14 17.61
N CYS A 489 24.05 -0.30 17.99
CA CYS A 489 23.85 1.17 18.10
C CYS A 489 24.53 1.96 16.95
N LYS A 490 24.67 1.37 15.76
CA LYS A 490 25.25 2.06 14.59
C LYS A 490 24.41 3.29 14.24
N GLY A 491 25.03 4.48 14.31
CA GLY A 491 24.38 5.74 13.95
C GLY A 491 23.62 6.42 15.10
N GLU A 492 23.50 5.79 16.28
CA GLU A 492 22.88 6.42 17.45
C GLU A 492 23.92 7.12 18.36
N SER A 493 25.14 6.58 18.48
CA SER A 493 26.15 7.15 19.38
C SER A 493 26.84 8.40 18.83
N VAL A 494 27.25 9.31 19.72
CA VAL A 494 27.98 10.55 19.38
C VAL A 494 29.18 10.27 18.47
N GLU A 495 30.00 9.25 18.77
CA GLU A 495 31.20 8.97 17.96
C GLU A 495 30.85 8.47 16.57
N SER A 496 29.88 7.57 16.46
CA SER A 496 29.49 7.01 15.16
C SER A 496 29.02 8.14 14.23
N GLN A 497 28.24 9.08 14.77
CA GLN A 497 27.78 10.25 14.04
C GLN A 497 28.94 11.19 13.68
N LEU A 498 29.83 11.53 14.63
CA LEU A 498 30.98 12.40 14.37
C LEU A 498 31.93 11.83 13.31
N ARG A 499 32.22 10.52 13.38
CA ARG A 499 33.06 9.82 12.39
C ARG A 499 32.42 9.88 11.00
N ASN A 500 31.12 9.60 10.90
CA ASN A 500 30.38 9.68 9.63
C ASN A 500 30.28 11.11 9.10
N GLY A 501 30.23 12.11 9.99
CA GLY A 501 30.24 13.53 9.66
C GLY A 501 31.62 14.08 9.28
N GLY A 502 32.65 13.24 9.20
CA GLY A 502 33.99 13.67 8.83
C GLY A 502 34.66 14.55 9.89
N TRP A 503 34.29 14.39 11.16
CA TRP A 503 34.92 15.11 12.26
C TRP A 503 36.44 14.89 12.22
N LYS A 504 37.19 16.00 12.18
CA LYS A 504 38.64 15.99 12.22
C LYS A 504 39.10 16.32 13.63
N ARG A 505 40.03 15.51 14.13
CA ARG A 505 40.69 15.74 15.42
C ARG A 505 41.23 17.18 15.47
N PRO A 506 40.87 17.99 16.48
CA PRO A 506 41.51 19.27 16.73
C PRO A 506 43.02 19.09 16.91
N GLU A 507 43.83 19.98 16.32
CA GLU A 507 45.29 19.85 16.32
C GLU A 507 45.91 19.95 17.73
N ASN A 508 45.22 20.61 18.67
CA ASN A 508 45.76 20.97 19.99
C ASN A 508 44.99 20.31 21.14
N LEU A 509 45.40 19.10 21.52
CA LEU A 509 44.89 18.40 22.72
C LEU A 509 45.08 19.21 24.01
N SER A 510 46.17 19.99 24.09
CA SER A 510 46.49 20.85 25.24
C SER A 510 45.42 21.91 25.52
N ILE A 511 44.87 22.53 24.47
CA ILE A 511 43.83 23.57 24.59
C ILE A 511 42.53 22.96 25.14
N ALA A 512 42.18 21.76 24.69
CA ALA A 512 40.98 21.09 25.18
C ALA A 512 41.12 20.60 26.63
N LEU A 513 42.31 20.14 27.02
CA LEU A 513 42.63 19.81 28.41
C LEU A 513 42.54 21.05 29.30
N GLU A 514 43.05 22.19 28.86
CA GLU A 514 42.97 23.46 29.58
C GLU A 514 41.51 23.92 29.75
N GLN A 515 40.70 23.85 28.69
CA GLN A 515 39.26 24.14 28.75
C GLN A 515 38.52 23.20 29.71
N TRP A 516 38.86 21.92 29.73
CA TRP A 516 38.29 20.95 30.65
C TRP A 516 38.69 21.22 32.11
N HIS A 517 39.95 21.54 32.37
CA HIS A 517 40.41 21.94 33.70
C HIS A 517 39.68 23.19 34.21
N HIS A 518 39.44 24.16 33.33
CA HIS A 518 38.64 25.33 33.68
C HIS A 518 37.20 24.97 34.09
N VAL A 519 36.55 24.06 33.36
CA VAL A 519 35.21 23.54 33.69
C VAL A 519 35.19 22.80 35.02
N GLN A 520 36.23 21.99 35.31
CA GLN A 520 36.37 21.30 36.58
C GLN A 520 36.56 22.26 37.75
N GLU A 521 37.39 23.30 37.59
CA GLU A 521 37.60 24.33 38.60
C GLU A 521 36.33 25.13 38.91
N GLU A 522 35.56 25.52 37.90
CA GLU A 522 34.28 26.20 38.10
C GLU A 522 33.27 25.31 38.81
N SER A 523 33.18 24.03 38.42
CA SER A 523 32.31 23.06 39.07
C SER A 523 32.71 22.83 40.54
N TYR A 524 34.02 22.75 40.82
CA TYR A 524 34.54 22.62 42.17
C TYR A 524 34.29 23.87 43.02
N LYS A 525 34.49 25.07 42.48
CA LYS A 525 34.16 26.35 43.15
C LYS A 525 32.66 26.43 43.47
N SER A 526 31.79 26.05 42.53
CA SER A 526 30.34 26.01 42.74
C SER A 526 29.93 25.00 43.82
N TRP A 527 30.47 23.79 43.78
CA TRP A 527 30.22 22.77 44.80
C TRP A 527 30.71 23.21 46.18
N ARG A 528 31.93 23.76 46.26
CA ARG A 528 32.48 24.31 47.51
C ARG A 528 31.61 25.43 48.06
N ASN A 529 31.12 26.34 47.20
CA ASN A 529 30.24 27.43 47.61
C ASN A 529 28.89 26.89 48.11
N ARG A 530 28.31 25.87 47.45
CA ARG A 530 27.08 25.20 47.91
C ARG A 530 27.29 24.44 49.22
N ALA A 531 28.42 23.76 49.39
CA ALA A 531 28.78 23.07 50.62
C ALA A 531 28.96 24.08 51.78
N LEU A 532 29.64 25.20 51.52
CA LEU A 532 29.79 26.30 52.49
C LEU A 532 28.44 26.89 52.90
N LEU A 533 27.53 27.08 51.95
CA LEU A 533 26.18 27.59 52.19
C LEU A 533 25.30 26.57 52.94
N ALA A 534 25.40 25.29 52.62
CA ALA A 534 24.73 24.24 53.36
C ALA A 534 25.27 24.13 54.79
N THR A 535 26.59 24.18 54.98
CA THR A 535 27.19 24.20 56.32
C THR A 535 26.84 25.47 57.09
N SER A 536 26.75 26.64 56.46
CA SER A 536 26.36 27.86 57.15
C SER A 536 24.89 27.86 57.56
N VAL A 537 24.00 27.26 56.76
CA VAL A 537 22.58 27.05 57.11
C VAL A 537 22.46 26.03 58.25
N VAL A 538 23.18 24.91 58.19
CA VAL A 538 23.17 23.89 59.28
C VAL A 538 23.74 24.46 60.58
N VAL A 539 24.81 25.25 60.51
CA VAL A 539 25.40 25.93 61.68
C VAL A 539 24.45 27.00 62.22
N SER A 540 23.77 27.76 61.36
CA SER A 540 22.77 28.76 61.77
C SER A 540 21.55 28.12 62.46
N ILE A 541 21.04 27.01 61.91
CA ILE A 541 19.94 26.23 62.51
C ILE A 541 20.40 25.58 63.83
N GLY A 542 21.61 25.02 63.86
CA GLY A 542 22.19 24.41 65.06
C GLY A 542 22.43 25.41 66.19
N CYS A 543 22.96 26.60 65.88
CA CYS A 543 23.13 27.69 66.83
C CYS A 543 21.78 28.22 67.34
N SER A 544 20.77 28.33 66.47
CA SER A 544 19.42 28.76 66.88
C SER A 544 18.74 27.73 67.81
N LEU A 545 18.96 26.44 67.58
CA LEU A 545 18.48 25.36 68.46
C LEU A 545 19.24 25.27 69.79
N LEU A 546 20.53 25.61 69.81
CA LEU A 546 21.33 25.68 71.03
C LEU A 546 21.04 26.93 71.88
N LEU A 547 20.69 28.07 71.25
CA LEU A 547 20.33 29.32 71.94
C LEU A 547 18.87 29.34 72.42
N SER A 548 18.03 28.39 71.99
CA SER A 548 16.64 28.23 72.43
C SER A 548 16.45 27.19 73.54
N ARG A 549 17.55 26.58 74.01
CA ARG A 549 17.64 25.84 75.27
C ARG A 549 18.38 26.68 76.29
#